data_AF-A0A972AML8-F1
#
_entry.id   AF-A0A972AML8-F1
#
_cell.length_a   1.000
_cell.length_b   1.000
_cell.length_c   1.000
_cell.angle_alpha   90.00
_cell.angle_beta   90.00
_cell.angle_gamma   90.00
#
_symmetry.space_group_name_H-M   'P 1'
#
loop_
_entity.id
_entity.type
_entity.pdbx_description
1 polymer ?
#
loop_
_entity_poly.entity_id
_entity_poly.type
_entity_poly.pdbx_seq_one_letter_code
_entity_poly.pdbx_strand_id
1 'polypeptide(L)'
;MSNIFATRLKAARKQKGWTQKELADLLRVEIGTVSGWERNYREPSTFEQVKKIADLLDVSIDYLFGRTDLPRPEDRTVPVGGKQKKIPLIGTIRAGLPLLAFDNWEGEIEVAEGLNADFALRIIGDSMSWVGIHEGDIAILKKTENPVHGMIVAAGVEELFWSASLKFFVQESGGTFLRSANPNYKDIPVGPDHRIIGHVVCIYKDPPSLQAYKNFLIVKENADTKWQNAVQRAASLGLDGDKVEQLITLFSKLPQQI
;
A
#
# COMPACT_ATOMS: atom_id res chain seq x y z
N MET A 1 31.92 -5.82 6.14
CA MET A 1 30.58 -5.20 6.09
C MET A 1 29.59 -6.13 6.76
N SER A 2 28.80 -5.64 7.71
CA SER A 2 27.81 -6.47 8.42
C SER A 2 26.65 -6.78 7.49
N ASN A 3 26.40 -8.05 7.17
CA ASN A 3 25.20 -8.44 6.44
C ASN A 3 23.99 -8.30 7.37
N ILE A 4 22.96 -7.62 6.89
CA ILE A 4 21.73 -7.34 7.63
C ILE A 4 21.04 -8.64 8.07
N PHE A 5 21.06 -9.66 7.23
CA PHE A 5 20.52 -10.99 7.51
C PHE A 5 21.24 -11.65 8.70
N ALA A 6 22.57 -11.74 8.63
CA ALA A 6 23.39 -12.31 9.70
C ALA A 6 23.16 -11.60 11.04
N THR A 7 23.05 -10.28 11.00
CA THR A 7 22.83 -9.43 12.18
C THR A 7 21.44 -9.67 12.79
N ARG A 8 20.38 -9.67 11.96
CA ARG A 8 18.99 -9.82 12.40
C ARG A 8 18.66 -11.24 12.82
N LEU A 9 19.20 -12.25 12.14
CA LEU A 9 19.14 -13.65 12.54
C LEU A 9 19.68 -13.84 13.96
N LYS A 10 20.89 -13.32 14.21
CA LYS A 10 21.55 -13.40 15.52
C LYS A 10 20.77 -12.65 16.59
N ALA A 11 20.25 -11.47 16.28
CA ALA A 11 19.43 -10.69 17.21
C ALA A 11 18.12 -11.40 17.56
N ALA A 12 17.36 -11.87 16.57
CA ALA A 12 16.08 -12.56 16.77
C ALA A 12 16.25 -13.88 17.54
N ARG A 13 17.28 -14.67 17.25
CA ARG A 13 17.60 -15.88 18.03
C ARG A 13 17.88 -15.56 19.49
N LYS A 14 18.69 -14.52 19.75
CA LYS A 14 18.99 -14.09 21.12
C LYS A 14 17.76 -13.57 21.85
N GLN A 15 16.85 -12.91 21.16
CA GLN A 15 15.58 -12.45 21.73
C GLN A 15 14.69 -13.61 22.18
N LYS A 16 14.73 -14.75 21.47
CA LYS A 16 14.08 -16.01 21.90
C LYS A 16 14.82 -16.73 23.04
N GLY A 17 15.98 -16.23 23.47
CA GLY A 17 16.81 -16.87 24.50
C GLY A 17 17.52 -18.14 24.02
N TRP A 18 17.52 -18.42 22.70
CA TRP A 18 18.08 -19.65 22.16
C TRP A 18 19.58 -19.53 21.89
N THR A 19 20.30 -20.61 22.10
CA THR A 19 21.67 -20.86 21.64
C THR A 19 21.70 -21.19 20.14
N GLN A 20 22.88 -21.09 19.51
CA GLN A 20 23.04 -21.49 18.10
C GLN A 20 22.72 -22.99 17.89
N LYS A 21 22.99 -23.82 18.91
CA LYS A 21 22.68 -25.24 18.90
C LYS A 21 21.17 -25.48 18.88
N GLU A 22 20.42 -24.83 19.76
CA GLU A 22 18.96 -24.98 19.83
C GLU A 22 18.28 -24.56 18.53
N LEU A 23 18.71 -23.44 17.92
CA LEU A 23 18.18 -23.04 16.61
C LEU A 23 18.52 -24.06 15.51
N ALA A 24 19.73 -24.63 15.55
CA ALA A 24 20.16 -25.64 14.58
C ALA A 24 19.34 -26.94 14.72
N ASP A 25 19.09 -27.38 15.95
CA ASP A 25 18.28 -28.55 16.28
C ASP A 25 16.83 -28.37 15.79
N LEU A 26 16.24 -27.18 16.00
CA LEU A 26 14.89 -26.84 15.50
C LEU A 26 14.81 -26.82 13.97
N LEU A 27 15.85 -26.33 13.30
CA LEU A 27 15.94 -26.29 11.84
C LEU A 27 16.36 -27.62 11.21
N ARG A 28 16.77 -28.60 12.02
CA ARG A 28 17.36 -29.87 11.60
C ARG A 28 18.58 -29.67 10.70
N VAL A 29 19.46 -28.75 11.09
CA VAL A 29 20.73 -28.46 10.43
C VAL A 29 21.89 -28.59 11.41
N GLU A 30 23.11 -28.69 10.91
CA GLU A 30 24.29 -28.66 11.79
C GLU A 30 24.50 -27.28 12.43
N ILE A 31 25.03 -27.25 13.66
CA ILE A 31 25.36 -26.00 14.38
C ILE A 31 26.30 -25.07 13.58
N GLY A 32 27.22 -25.66 12.81
CA GLY A 32 28.13 -24.92 11.92
C GLY A 32 27.40 -24.17 10.79
N THR A 33 26.20 -24.61 10.42
CA THR A 33 25.36 -23.93 9.43
C THR A 33 24.79 -22.64 10.01
N VAL A 34 24.20 -22.68 11.20
CA VAL A 34 23.67 -21.49 11.91
C VAL A 34 24.80 -20.50 12.24
N SER A 35 25.93 -21.01 12.75
CA SER A 35 27.11 -20.17 13.00
C SER A 35 27.60 -19.47 11.73
N GLY A 36 27.51 -20.15 10.57
CA GLY A 36 27.88 -19.58 9.27
C GLY A 36 26.98 -18.48 8.78
N TRP A 37 25.68 -18.64 8.98
CA TRP A 37 24.71 -17.60 8.70
C TRP A 37 24.95 -16.36 9.58
N GLU A 38 25.15 -16.53 10.89
CA GLU A 38 25.34 -15.39 11.81
C GLU A 38 26.68 -14.67 11.67
N ARG A 39 27.69 -15.34 11.11
CA ARG A 39 29.02 -14.76 10.84
C ARG A 39 29.16 -14.23 9.41
N ASN A 40 28.10 -14.31 8.61
CA ASN A 40 28.10 -13.86 7.22
C ASN A 40 29.17 -14.56 6.34
N TYR A 41 29.44 -15.85 6.58
CA TYR A 41 30.29 -16.66 5.70
C TYR A 41 29.49 -17.69 4.89
N ARG A 42 28.21 -17.88 5.21
CA ARG A 42 27.23 -18.67 4.45
C ARG A 42 25.87 -17.97 4.52
N GLU A 43 24.99 -18.32 3.59
CA GLU A 43 23.57 -17.97 3.62
C GLU A 43 22.72 -19.22 3.48
N PRO A 44 21.43 -19.21 3.88
CA PRO A 44 20.53 -20.32 3.62
C PRO A 44 20.41 -20.54 2.11
N SER A 45 20.57 -21.77 1.65
CA SER A 45 20.62 -22.08 0.22
C SER A 45 19.23 -22.21 -0.41
N THR A 46 18.18 -22.35 0.41
CA THR A 46 16.80 -22.50 -0.07
C THR A 46 15.84 -21.53 0.59
N PHE A 47 14.82 -21.13 -0.17
CA PHE A 47 13.72 -20.31 0.34
C PHE A 47 12.96 -21.00 1.49
N GLU A 48 12.84 -22.32 1.46
CA GLU A 48 12.23 -23.11 2.53
C GLU A 48 13.00 -23.00 3.85
N GLN A 49 14.34 -22.96 3.82
CA GLN A 49 15.14 -22.72 5.02
C GLN A 49 14.90 -21.31 5.57
N VAL A 50 14.87 -20.31 4.70
CA VAL A 50 14.58 -18.91 5.07
C VAL A 50 13.22 -18.79 5.74
N LYS A 51 12.19 -19.43 5.15
CA LYS A 51 10.83 -19.45 5.69
C LYS A 51 10.78 -20.09 7.08
N LYS A 52 11.40 -21.27 7.25
CA LYS A 52 11.48 -21.95 8.56
C LYS A 52 12.21 -21.11 9.61
N ILE A 53 13.28 -20.41 9.23
CA ILE A 53 13.99 -19.49 10.12
C ILE A 53 13.05 -18.37 10.58
N ALA A 54 12.34 -17.73 9.64
CA ALA A 54 11.39 -16.66 9.92
C ALA A 54 10.28 -17.14 10.87
N ASP A 55 9.66 -18.29 10.56
CA ASP A 55 8.58 -18.89 11.35
C ASP A 55 9.03 -19.23 12.78
N LEU A 56 10.20 -19.88 12.95
CA LEU A 56 10.73 -20.25 14.26
C LEU A 56 11.12 -19.03 15.10
N LEU A 57 11.70 -18.03 14.46
CA LEU A 57 12.17 -16.82 15.13
C LEU A 57 11.06 -15.79 15.32
N ASP A 58 9.84 -16.07 14.85
CA ASP A 58 8.66 -15.25 15.08
C ASP A 58 8.77 -13.88 14.40
N VAL A 59 9.40 -13.85 13.22
CA VAL A 59 9.69 -12.66 12.42
C VAL A 59 9.33 -12.88 10.95
N SER A 60 9.25 -11.81 10.17
CA SER A 60 9.05 -11.87 8.72
C SER A 60 10.37 -12.05 7.96
N ILE A 61 10.27 -12.57 6.75
CA ILE A 61 11.39 -12.61 5.79
C ILE A 61 11.84 -11.19 5.45
N ASP A 62 10.90 -10.26 5.25
CA ASP A 62 11.22 -8.86 4.95
C ASP A 62 12.04 -8.20 6.06
N TYR A 63 11.75 -8.52 7.33
CA TYR A 63 12.61 -8.13 8.44
C TYR A 63 13.99 -8.79 8.33
N LEU A 64 14.08 -10.12 8.16
CA LEU A 64 15.39 -10.78 8.09
C LEU A 64 16.29 -10.18 6.99
N PHE A 65 15.73 -9.77 5.86
CA PHE A 65 16.49 -9.26 4.72
C PHE A 65 16.59 -7.74 4.62
N GLY A 66 16.18 -6.98 5.65
CA GLY A 66 16.42 -5.53 5.65
C GLY A 66 15.37 -4.68 4.94
N ARG A 67 14.23 -5.24 4.54
CA ARG A 67 13.16 -4.51 3.83
C ARG A 67 12.23 -3.74 4.76
N THR A 68 12.17 -4.12 6.04
CA THR A 68 11.43 -3.43 7.10
C THR A 68 12.20 -3.55 8.41
N ASP A 69 12.08 -2.56 9.30
CA ASP A 69 12.64 -2.64 10.65
C ASP A 69 11.70 -3.31 11.67
N LEU A 70 10.46 -3.60 11.26
CA LEU A 70 9.47 -4.28 12.10
C LEU A 70 9.70 -5.80 12.04
N PRO A 71 10.00 -6.49 13.16
CA PRO A 71 10.26 -7.93 13.19
C PRO A 71 9.11 -8.73 12.57
N ARG A 72 7.88 -8.38 12.94
CA ARG A 72 6.67 -8.69 12.19
C ARG A 72 6.10 -7.36 11.70
N PRO A 73 6.24 -6.98 10.41
CA PRO A 73 5.36 -5.98 9.85
C PRO A 73 3.96 -6.52 10.10
N GLU A 74 3.19 -5.77 10.89
CA GLU A 74 1.94 -6.17 11.51
C GLU A 74 1.21 -7.21 10.64
N ASP A 75 0.99 -8.38 11.23
CA ASP A 75 0.23 -9.47 10.65
C ASP A 75 -1.00 -8.89 9.96
N ARG A 76 -0.94 -8.70 8.63
CA ARG A 76 -2.13 -8.54 7.78
C ARG A 76 -2.83 -9.89 7.64
N THR A 77 -2.80 -10.71 8.68
CA THR A 77 -3.79 -11.76 8.87
C THR A 77 -5.03 -11.05 9.37
N VAL A 78 -6.00 -10.93 8.47
CA VAL A 78 -7.39 -10.68 8.88
C VAL A 78 -7.68 -11.70 9.99
N PRO A 79 -7.99 -11.29 11.24
CA PRO A 79 -8.16 -12.24 12.32
C PRO A 79 -9.32 -13.17 12.00
N VAL A 80 -9.03 -14.40 11.62
CA VAL A 80 -10.03 -15.46 11.55
C VAL A 80 -10.32 -15.87 12.99
N GLY A 81 -11.36 -15.28 13.59
CA GLY A 81 -11.86 -15.66 14.91
C GLY A 81 -11.69 -14.63 16.04
N GLY A 82 -11.26 -13.40 15.76
CA GLY A 82 -11.37 -12.31 16.72
C GLY A 82 -12.84 -11.86 16.87
N LYS A 83 -13.24 -11.37 18.05
CA LYS A 83 -14.51 -10.65 18.17
C LYS A 83 -14.56 -9.54 17.11
N GLN A 84 -15.67 -9.45 16.41
CA GLN A 84 -15.88 -8.45 15.37
C GLN A 84 -16.83 -7.38 15.89
N LYS A 85 -16.59 -6.14 15.50
CA LYS A 85 -17.50 -5.02 15.70
C LYS A 85 -18.00 -4.56 14.35
N LYS A 86 -19.23 -4.05 14.30
CA LYS A 86 -19.79 -3.42 13.11
C LYS A 86 -19.48 -1.94 13.15
N ILE A 87 -19.01 -1.41 12.01
CA ILE A 87 -18.83 0.02 11.80
C ILE A 87 -19.66 0.45 10.59
N PRO A 88 -20.16 1.70 10.57
CA PRO A 88 -20.96 2.20 9.46
C PRO A 88 -20.10 2.35 8.20
N LEU A 89 -20.60 1.83 7.09
CA LEU A 89 -20.15 2.14 5.73
C LEU A 89 -20.93 3.36 5.25
N ILE A 90 -20.18 4.41 4.93
CA ILE A 90 -20.70 5.71 4.56
C ILE A 90 -20.45 5.93 3.07
N GLY A 91 -21.50 6.35 2.38
CA GLY A 91 -21.48 6.61 0.95
C GLY A 91 -21.20 8.06 0.64
N THR A 92 -22.26 8.75 0.20
CA THR A 92 -22.24 10.19 -0.05
C THR A 92 -22.43 10.94 1.26
N ILE A 93 -21.57 11.94 1.52
CA ILE A 93 -21.68 12.79 2.70
C ILE A 93 -22.46 14.04 2.30
N ARG A 94 -23.58 14.33 2.97
CA ARG A 94 -24.33 15.58 2.72
C ARG A 94 -23.74 16.72 3.54
N ALA A 95 -23.62 17.89 2.90
CA ALA A 95 -23.14 19.11 3.55
C ALA A 95 -24.01 19.47 4.76
N GLY A 96 -23.38 19.94 5.84
CA GLY A 96 -24.08 20.41 7.04
C GLY A 96 -24.69 19.32 7.93
N LEU A 97 -24.66 18.04 7.52
CA LEU A 97 -25.08 16.92 8.36
C LEU A 97 -23.88 16.24 9.04
N PRO A 98 -24.05 15.72 10.27
CA PRO A 98 -23.03 14.88 10.89
C PRO A 98 -22.64 13.71 10.00
N LEU A 99 -21.36 13.31 10.02
CA LEU A 99 -20.86 12.18 9.22
C LEU A 99 -21.70 10.91 9.37
N LEU A 100 -22.15 10.62 10.60
CA LEU A 100 -22.97 9.44 10.95
C LEU A 100 -24.48 9.66 10.80
N ALA A 101 -24.92 10.66 10.03
CA ALA A 101 -26.34 10.85 9.74
C ALA A 101 -26.89 9.67 8.91
N PHE A 102 -28.15 9.32 9.15
CA PHE A 102 -28.85 8.23 8.46
C PHE A 102 -28.79 8.39 6.93
N ASP A 103 -28.86 9.63 6.44
CA ASP A 103 -28.82 9.94 5.00
C ASP A 103 -27.46 9.66 4.32
N ASN A 104 -26.38 9.49 5.10
CA ASN A 104 -25.06 9.15 4.59
C ASN A 104 -24.76 7.63 4.68
N TRP A 105 -25.67 6.85 5.29
CA TRP A 105 -25.46 5.44 5.62
C TRP A 105 -25.75 4.54 4.39
N GLU A 106 -24.75 3.78 3.95
CA GLU A 106 -24.91 2.74 2.91
C GLU A 106 -25.07 1.32 3.48
N GLY A 107 -24.44 1.02 4.61
CA GLY A 107 -24.55 -0.27 5.29
C GLY A 107 -23.59 -0.39 6.46
N GLU A 108 -23.32 -1.60 6.93
CA GLU A 108 -22.32 -1.86 7.98
C GLU A 108 -21.27 -2.84 7.46
N ILE A 109 -20.04 -2.70 7.94
CA ILE A 109 -18.97 -3.66 7.70
C ILE A 109 -18.45 -4.19 9.03
N GLU A 110 -18.17 -5.50 9.06
CA GLU A 110 -17.57 -6.16 10.20
C GLU A 110 -16.05 -6.00 10.16
N VAL A 111 -15.49 -5.46 11.23
CA VAL A 111 -14.05 -5.29 11.43
C VAL A 111 -13.63 -5.95 12.73
N ALA A 112 -12.36 -6.30 12.85
CA ALA A 112 -11.82 -6.82 14.11
C ALA A 112 -12.05 -5.81 15.25
N GLU A 113 -12.50 -6.26 16.42
CA GLU A 113 -12.80 -5.38 17.57
C GLU A 113 -11.57 -4.57 18.02
N GLY A 114 -10.37 -5.18 17.93
CA GLY A 114 -9.10 -4.52 18.21
C GLY A 114 -8.66 -3.48 17.16
N LEU A 115 -9.32 -3.42 15.99
CA LEU A 115 -9.05 -2.40 14.99
C LEU A 115 -9.62 -1.07 15.48
N ASN A 116 -8.75 -0.08 15.69
CA ASN A 116 -9.14 1.25 16.10
C ASN A 116 -9.74 2.03 14.92
N ALA A 117 -10.93 1.64 14.50
CA ALA A 117 -11.69 2.23 13.41
C ALA A 117 -13.07 2.68 13.89
N ASP A 118 -13.58 3.74 13.26
CA ASP A 118 -14.85 4.38 13.60
C ASP A 118 -15.89 4.29 12.47
N PHE A 119 -15.45 4.31 11.20
CA PHE A 119 -16.32 4.25 10.03
C PHE A 119 -15.55 3.77 8.80
N ALA A 120 -16.27 3.43 7.73
CA ALA A 120 -15.70 3.05 6.45
C ALA A 120 -16.26 3.92 5.31
N LEU A 121 -15.48 4.09 4.25
CA LEU A 121 -15.86 4.79 3.02
C LEU A 121 -15.56 3.92 1.81
N ARG A 122 -16.49 3.90 0.85
CA ARG A 122 -16.22 3.32 -0.47
C ARG A 122 -15.38 4.30 -1.30
N ILE A 123 -14.31 3.79 -1.91
CA ILE A 123 -13.44 4.60 -2.74
C ILE A 123 -14.10 4.84 -4.10
N ILE A 124 -14.13 6.10 -4.52
CA ILE A 124 -14.61 6.53 -5.83
C ILE A 124 -13.47 7.28 -6.52
N GLY A 125 -13.21 6.94 -7.79
CA GLY A 125 -12.13 7.51 -8.59
C GLY A 125 -10.75 6.89 -8.33
N ASP A 126 -9.75 7.44 -9.01
CA ASP A 126 -8.41 6.84 -9.14
C ASP A 126 -7.28 7.72 -8.56
N SER A 127 -7.60 8.73 -7.75
CA SER A 127 -6.59 9.68 -7.23
C SER A 127 -5.54 9.02 -6.34
N MET A 128 -5.83 7.84 -5.78
CA MET A 128 -4.93 7.08 -4.90
C MET A 128 -4.43 5.76 -5.55
N SER A 129 -4.66 5.57 -6.86
CA SER A 129 -4.36 4.30 -7.57
C SER A 129 -2.88 3.89 -7.53
N TRP A 130 -1.97 4.87 -7.55
CA TRP A 130 -0.53 4.64 -7.56
C TRP A 130 0.03 4.08 -6.24
N VAL A 131 -0.75 4.10 -5.16
CA VAL A 131 -0.42 3.42 -3.89
C VAL A 131 -1.28 2.17 -3.68
N GLY A 132 -1.90 1.67 -4.75
CA GLY A 132 -2.70 0.45 -4.76
C GLY A 132 -4.12 0.61 -4.23
N ILE A 133 -4.61 1.84 -4.04
CA ILE A 133 -5.99 2.11 -3.60
C ILE A 133 -6.82 2.47 -4.82
N HIS A 134 -7.78 1.63 -5.16
CA HIS A 134 -8.56 1.71 -6.39
C HIS A 134 -10.04 1.97 -6.09
N GLU A 135 -10.74 2.47 -7.10
CA GLU A 135 -12.19 2.58 -7.07
C GLU A 135 -12.85 1.24 -6.70
N GLY A 136 -13.86 1.29 -5.84
CA GLY A 136 -14.57 0.13 -5.31
C GLY A 136 -13.95 -0.46 -4.04
N ASP A 137 -12.68 -0.18 -3.74
CA ASP A 137 -12.06 -0.53 -2.45
C ASP A 137 -12.85 0.09 -1.29
N ILE A 138 -12.71 -0.46 -0.09
CA ILE A 138 -13.28 0.11 1.13
C ILE A 138 -12.14 0.59 2.02
N ALA A 139 -12.08 1.90 2.28
CA ALA A 139 -11.20 2.44 3.29
C ALA A 139 -11.87 2.36 4.66
N ILE A 140 -11.14 1.84 5.64
CA ILE A 140 -11.55 1.81 7.05
C ILE A 140 -10.78 2.92 7.77
N LEU A 141 -11.50 3.82 8.43
CA LEU A 141 -10.96 5.07 8.96
C LEU A 141 -11.19 5.23 10.45
N LYS A 142 -10.26 5.96 11.07
CA LYS A 142 -10.40 6.52 12.41
C LYS A 142 -10.67 8.01 12.30
N LYS A 143 -11.69 8.50 13.00
CA LYS A 143 -11.99 9.94 13.07
C LYS A 143 -10.79 10.68 13.68
N THR A 144 -10.35 11.74 13.00
CA THR A 144 -9.33 12.65 13.49
C THR A 144 -9.48 13.99 12.81
N GLU A 145 -9.26 15.06 13.56
CA GLU A 145 -9.22 16.43 13.04
C GLU A 145 -7.77 16.91 12.86
N ASN A 146 -6.82 16.25 13.50
CA ASN A 146 -5.40 16.61 13.49
C ASN A 146 -4.57 15.43 12.96
N PRO A 147 -4.55 15.20 11.63
CA PRO A 147 -3.75 14.15 11.03
C PRO A 147 -2.25 14.48 11.08
N VAL A 148 -1.42 13.45 11.00
CA VAL A 148 0.05 13.58 10.94
C VAL A 148 0.51 13.61 9.49
N HIS A 149 1.58 14.36 9.23
CA HIS A 149 2.28 14.36 7.94
C HIS A 149 2.52 12.93 7.41
N GLY A 150 2.19 12.72 6.13
CA GLY A 150 2.34 11.43 5.43
C GLY A 150 1.15 10.46 5.59
N MET A 151 0.19 10.76 6.47
CA MET A 151 -1.02 9.93 6.59
C MET A 151 -1.93 10.09 5.38
N ILE A 152 -2.61 9.00 4.99
CA ILE A 152 -3.74 9.09 4.06
C ILE A 152 -4.98 9.47 4.86
N VAL A 153 -5.64 10.54 4.44
CA VAL A 153 -6.81 11.11 5.11
C VAL A 153 -8.00 11.17 4.18
N ALA A 154 -9.19 11.01 4.75
CA ALA A 154 -10.42 11.47 4.12
C ALA A 154 -10.58 12.96 4.44
N ALA A 155 -10.53 13.77 3.38
CA ALA A 155 -10.82 15.19 3.44
C ALA A 155 -12.08 15.47 2.63
N GLY A 156 -12.96 16.29 3.18
CA GLY A 156 -14.09 16.84 2.45
C GLY A 156 -13.92 18.33 2.23
N VAL A 157 -14.48 18.81 1.13
CA VAL A 157 -14.58 20.23 0.79
C VAL A 157 -16.03 20.65 1.02
N GLU A 158 -16.23 21.81 1.63
CA GLU A 158 -17.56 22.36 1.87
C GLU A 158 -18.19 22.92 0.57
N GLU A 159 -18.77 22.04 -0.24
CA GLU A 159 -19.61 22.40 -1.40
C GLU A 159 -21.10 22.02 -1.14
N LEU A 160 -21.99 22.18 -2.14
CA LEU A 160 -23.44 21.83 -2.03
C LEU A 160 -23.69 20.37 -1.60
N PHE A 161 -22.76 19.46 -1.92
CA PHE A 161 -22.71 18.08 -1.44
C PHE A 161 -21.25 17.77 -1.08
N TRP A 162 -20.99 17.17 0.09
CA TRP A 162 -19.63 16.79 0.47
C TRP A 162 -19.24 15.49 -0.23
N SER A 163 -18.21 15.54 -1.08
CA SER A 163 -17.51 14.32 -1.49
C SER A 163 -16.25 14.18 -0.63
N ALA A 164 -16.20 13.14 0.22
CA ALA A 164 -14.94 12.80 0.89
C ALA A 164 -14.02 12.16 -0.14
N SER A 165 -12.83 12.72 -0.28
CA SER A 165 -11.79 12.15 -1.12
C SER A 165 -10.60 11.72 -0.26
N LEU A 166 -9.96 10.61 -0.64
CA LEU A 166 -8.71 10.21 -0.02
C LEU A 166 -7.54 10.97 -0.65
N LYS A 167 -6.67 11.51 0.21
CA LYS A 167 -5.46 12.24 -0.14
C LYS A 167 -4.38 11.98 0.92
N PHE A 168 -3.12 12.09 0.56
CA PHE A 168 -2.04 12.25 1.53
C PHE A 168 -2.13 13.62 2.20
N PHE A 169 -2.03 13.64 3.52
CA PHE A 169 -1.85 14.86 4.29
C PHE A 169 -0.37 15.22 4.33
N VAL A 170 0.00 16.31 3.66
CA VAL A 170 1.39 16.75 3.49
C VAL A 170 1.56 18.09 4.18
N GLN A 171 2.67 18.25 4.89
CA GLN A 171 3.04 19.45 5.64
C GLN A 171 4.49 19.73 5.28
N GLU A 172 4.71 20.79 4.53
CA GLU A 172 6.02 21.22 4.04
C GLU A 172 6.23 22.69 4.42
N SER A 173 7.43 23.24 4.23
CA SER A 173 7.77 24.62 4.63
C SER A 173 6.87 25.70 4.00
N GLY A 174 6.19 25.37 2.90
CA GLY A 174 5.25 26.25 2.19
C GLY A 174 3.77 26.10 2.58
N GLY A 175 3.42 25.20 3.51
CA GLY A 175 2.04 25.03 3.98
C GLY A 175 1.59 23.58 4.11
N THR A 176 0.28 23.41 4.25
CA THR A 176 -0.38 22.10 4.36
C THR A 176 -1.16 21.80 3.08
N PHE A 177 -1.00 20.59 2.56
CA PHE A 177 -1.55 20.16 1.27
C PHE A 177 -2.22 18.80 1.36
N LEU A 178 -3.26 18.61 0.57
CA LEU A 178 -3.87 17.32 0.26
C LEU A 178 -3.33 16.86 -1.10
N ARG A 179 -2.45 15.85 -1.06
CA ARG A 179 -1.74 15.35 -2.24
C ARG A 179 -2.33 14.02 -2.69
N SER A 180 -2.69 13.92 -3.96
CA SER A 180 -3.09 12.64 -4.56
C SER A 180 -1.86 11.76 -4.76
N ALA A 181 -2.01 10.44 -4.67
CA ALA A 181 -0.93 9.53 -5.06
C ALA A 181 -0.72 9.50 -6.57
N ASN A 182 -1.81 9.69 -7.33
CA ASN A 182 -1.81 9.73 -8.78
C ASN A 182 -1.24 11.07 -9.27
N PRO A 183 -0.10 11.10 -9.99
CA PRO A 183 0.57 12.33 -10.42
C PRO A 183 -0.25 13.21 -11.37
N ASN A 184 -1.31 12.67 -11.98
CA ASN A 184 -2.19 13.43 -12.86
C ASN A 184 -3.05 14.46 -12.10
N TYR A 185 -3.11 14.38 -10.78
CA TYR A 185 -3.86 15.28 -9.92
C TYR A 185 -2.94 16.28 -9.26
N LYS A 186 -3.33 17.56 -9.26
CA LYS A 186 -2.59 18.63 -8.58
C LYS A 186 -2.79 18.57 -7.07
N ASP A 187 -1.80 19.08 -6.34
CA ASP A 187 -1.90 19.29 -4.90
C ASP A 187 -2.97 20.34 -4.58
N ILE A 188 -3.75 20.07 -3.54
CA ILE A 188 -4.80 20.98 -3.07
C ILE A 188 -4.32 21.60 -1.76
N PRO A 189 -4.11 22.93 -1.67
CA PRO A 189 -3.77 23.57 -0.41
C PRO A 189 -4.94 23.48 0.57
N VAL A 190 -4.66 23.14 1.83
CA VAL A 190 -5.69 23.07 2.88
C VAL A 190 -6.10 24.48 3.28
N GLY A 191 -7.29 24.88 2.83
CA GLY A 191 -7.95 26.15 3.18
C GLY A 191 -9.01 25.99 4.28
N PRO A 192 -9.67 27.09 4.68
CA PRO A 192 -10.69 27.07 5.74
C PRO A 192 -11.92 26.19 5.42
N ASP A 193 -12.24 26.01 4.14
CA ASP A 193 -13.39 25.21 3.68
C ASP A 193 -13.08 23.71 3.60
N HIS A 194 -11.87 23.30 3.98
CA HIS A 194 -11.45 21.91 4.00
C HIS A 194 -11.56 21.36 5.41
N ARG A 195 -12.14 20.17 5.53
CA ARG A 195 -12.19 19.45 6.81
C ARG A 195 -11.61 18.06 6.68
N ILE A 196 -10.73 17.74 7.62
CA ILE A 196 -10.27 16.38 7.81
C ILE A 196 -11.32 15.62 8.61
N ILE A 197 -11.74 14.49 8.06
CA ILE A 197 -12.80 13.65 8.62
C ILE A 197 -12.18 12.49 9.41
N GLY A 198 -11.10 11.92 8.88
CA GLY A 198 -10.40 10.80 9.49
C GLY A 198 -9.15 10.41 8.71
N HIS A 199 -8.34 9.54 9.30
CA HIS A 199 -7.20 8.91 8.64
C HIS A 199 -7.47 7.44 8.37
N VAL A 200 -6.89 6.93 7.29
CA VAL A 200 -7.01 5.54 6.87
C VAL A 200 -6.20 4.66 7.81
N VAL A 201 -6.86 3.64 8.37
CA VAL A 201 -6.24 2.61 9.20
C VAL A 201 -5.88 1.40 8.34
N CYS A 202 -6.81 0.96 7.49
CA CYS A 202 -6.57 -0.10 6.52
C CYS A 202 -7.48 0.02 5.30
N ILE A 203 -7.12 -0.74 4.26
CA ILE A 203 -7.91 -0.86 3.03
C ILE A 203 -8.40 -2.30 2.94
N TYR A 204 -9.71 -2.47 2.90
CA TYR A 204 -10.37 -3.73 2.62
C TYR A 204 -10.61 -3.84 1.10
N LYS A 205 -10.18 -4.97 0.54
CA LYS A 205 -10.25 -5.27 -0.88
C LYS A 205 -10.98 -6.59 -1.06
N ASP A 206 -12.05 -6.58 -1.84
CA ASP A 206 -12.62 -7.82 -2.33
C ASP A 206 -11.69 -8.45 -3.35
N PRO A 207 -11.58 -9.80 -3.37
CA PRO A 207 -10.87 -10.47 -4.44
C PRO A 207 -11.52 -10.10 -5.79
N PRO A 208 -10.73 -9.82 -6.83
CA PRO A 208 -11.28 -9.51 -8.13
C PRO A 208 -12.10 -10.70 -8.63
N SER A 209 -13.26 -10.43 -9.24
CA SER A 209 -14.05 -11.47 -9.87
C SER A 209 -13.28 -12.10 -11.04
N LEU A 210 -13.63 -13.32 -11.42
CA LEU A 210 -13.04 -13.97 -12.59
C LEU A 210 -13.22 -13.11 -13.86
N GLN A 211 -14.34 -12.38 -13.97
CA GLN A 211 -14.58 -11.46 -15.09
C GLN A 211 -13.65 -10.25 -15.03
N ALA A 212 -13.44 -9.66 -13.85
CA ALA A 212 -12.48 -8.57 -13.69
C ALA A 212 -11.06 -9.02 -14.06
N TYR A 213 -10.65 -10.22 -13.64
CA TYR A 213 -9.38 -10.82 -14.04
C TYR A 213 -9.25 -11.00 -15.57
N LYS A 214 -10.28 -11.53 -16.23
CA LYS A 214 -10.31 -11.65 -17.70
C LYS A 214 -10.20 -10.29 -18.39
N ASN A 215 -10.88 -9.27 -17.88
CA ASN A 215 -10.77 -7.91 -18.41
C ASN A 215 -9.34 -7.37 -18.24
N PHE A 216 -8.68 -7.62 -17.10
CA PHE A 216 -7.28 -7.24 -16.92
C PHE A 216 -6.34 -7.91 -17.93
N LEU A 217 -6.55 -9.20 -18.24
CA LEU A 217 -5.79 -9.90 -19.28
C LEU A 217 -6.00 -9.25 -20.65
N ILE A 218 -7.24 -8.92 -21.01
CA ILE A 218 -7.57 -8.26 -22.28
C ILE A 218 -6.92 -6.87 -22.37
N VAL A 219 -6.97 -6.08 -21.30
CA VAL A 219 -6.34 -4.75 -21.26
C VAL A 219 -4.82 -4.87 -21.43
N LYS A 220 -4.20 -5.81 -20.72
CA LYS A 220 -2.76 -6.09 -20.84
C LYS A 220 -2.40 -6.51 -22.26
N GLU A 221 -3.12 -7.48 -22.81
CA GLU A 221 -2.88 -7.98 -24.17
C GLU A 221 -3.05 -6.87 -25.21
N ASN A 222 -4.07 -6.02 -25.07
CA ASN A 222 -4.28 -4.87 -25.95
C ASN A 222 -3.18 -3.80 -25.79
N ALA A 223 -2.73 -3.52 -24.57
CA ALA A 223 -1.64 -2.59 -24.32
C ALA A 223 -0.32 -3.10 -24.91
N ASP A 224 -0.01 -4.38 -24.67
CA ASP A 224 1.18 -5.06 -25.21
C ASP A 224 1.13 -5.09 -26.74
N THR A 225 -0.03 -5.41 -27.34
CA THR A 225 -0.22 -5.44 -28.80
C THR A 225 -0.10 -4.04 -29.41
N LYS A 226 -0.71 -3.02 -28.80
CA LYS A 226 -0.57 -1.63 -29.26
C LYS A 226 0.88 -1.16 -29.19
N TRP A 227 1.58 -1.49 -28.11
CA TRP A 227 2.98 -1.13 -27.92
C TRP A 227 3.89 -1.85 -28.91
N GLN A 228 3.69 -3.16 -29.10
CA GLN A 228 4.41 -3.94 -30.11
C GLN A 228 4.19 -3.39 -31.52
N ASN A 229 2.95 -3.07 -31.90
CA ASN A 229 2.65 -2.46 -33.19
C ASN A 229 3.33 -1.09 -33.36
N ALA A 230 3.34 -0.26 -32.32
CA ALA A 230 4.02 1.04 -32.35
C ALA A 230 5.53 0.88 -32.52
N VAL A 231 6.16 -0.03 -31.76
CA VAL A 231 7.59 -0.35 -31.85
C VAL A 231 7.93 -0.91 -33.23
N GLN A 232 7.14 -1.83 -33.75
CA GLN A 232 7.36 -2.43 -35.07
C GLN A 232 7.19 -1.40 -36.20
N ARG A 233 6.22 -0.48 -36.07
CA ARG A 233 6.05 0.63 -37.01
C ARG A 233 7.21 1.61 -36.96
N ALA A 234 7.68 1.99 -35.77
CA ALA A 234 8.85 2.85 -35.60
C ALA A 234 10.10 2.20 -36.23
N ALA A 235 10.34 0.93 -35.95
CA ALA A 235 11.44 0.17 -36.55
C ALA A 235 11.35 0.11 -38.08
N SER A 236 10.14 -0.08 -38.64
CA SER A 236 9.93 -0.07 -40.10
C SER A 236 10.25 1.27 -40.77
N LEU A 237 10.23 2.36 -40.00
CA LEU A 237 10.58 3.71 -40.45
C LEU A 237 12.05 4.06 -40.16
N GLY A 238 12.86 3.11 -39.68
CA GLY A 238 14.27 3.32 -39.33
C GLY A 238 14.46 4.15 -38.05
N LEU A 239 13.42 4.26 -37.23
CA LEU A 239 13.46 4.91 -35.93
C LEU A 239 13.90 3.88 -34.88
N ASP A 240 15.09 4.08 -34.34
CA ASP A 240 15.61 3.35 -33.18
C ASP A 240 15.13 4.02 -31.88
N GLY A 241 15.44 3.39 -30.74
CA GLY A 241 14.99 3.86 -29.43
C GLY A 241 15.37 5.33 -29.16
N ASP A 242 16.61 5.70 -29.48
CA ASP A 242 17.13 7.06 -29.27
C ASP A 242 16.38 8.10 -30.11
N LYS A 243 16.07 7.80 -31.39
CA LYS A 243 15.29 8.70 -32.24
C LYS A 243 13.85 8.83 -31.78
N VAL A 244 13.24 7.75 -31.29
CA VAL A 244 11.89 7.79 -30.72
C VAL A 244 11.86 8.68 -29.46
N GLU A 245 12.86 8.57 -28.59
CA GLU A 245 12.99 9.41 -27.39
C GLU A 245 13.18 10.89 -27.73
N GLN A 246 14.00 11.19 -28.74
CA GLN A 246 14.18 12.56 -29.25
C GLN A 246 12.88 13.14 -29.81
N LEU A 247 12.10 12.36 -30.56
CA LEU A 247 10.80 12.78 -31.09
C LEU A 247 9.81 13.06 -29.95
N ILE A 248 9.69 12.17 -28.98
CA ILE A 248 8.81 12.36 -27.80
C ILE A 248 9.19 13.66 -27.05
N THR A 249 10.49 13.90 -26.88
CA THR A 249 11.03 15.10 -26.23
C THR A 249 10.75 16.38 -27.03
N LEU A 250 10.71 16.29 -28.36
CA LEU A 250 10.38 17.41 -29.24
C LEU A 250 8.88 17.72 -29.16
N PHE A 251 8.02 16.70 -29.22
CA PHE A 251 6.57 16.86 -29.18
C PHE A 251 6.04 17.28 -27.80
N SER A 252 6.71 16.92 -26.70
CA SER A 252 6.32 17.35 -25.35
C SER A 252 6.47 18.86 -25.11
N LYS A 253 7.24 19.55 -25.95
CA LYS A 253 7.47 21.01 -25.89
C LYS A 253 6.51 21.81 -26.77
N LEU A 254 5.72 21.16 -27.62
CA LEU A 254 4.71 21.84 -28.43
C LEU A 254 3.47 22.12 -27.57
N PRO A 255 2.89 23.33 -27.64
CA PRO A 255 1.66 23.64 -26.92
C PRO A 255 0.55 22.69 -27.42
N GLN A 256 -0.08 21.96 -26.51
CA GLN A 256 -1.23 21.14 -26.84
C GLN A 256 -2.36 22.08 -27.31
N GLN A 257 -2.71 22.01 -28.60
CA GLN A 257 -3.93 22.63 -29.08
C GLN A 257 -5.11 21.84 -28.50
N ILE A 258 -5.85 22.49 -27.60
CA ILE A 258 -7.11 22.03 -27.01
C ILE A 258 -8.17 21.97 -28.11
#